data_AF-A0A2M8VII7-F1
#
_entry.id   AF-A0A2M8VII7-F1
#
_cell.length_a   1.000
_cell.length_b   1.000
_cell.length_c   1.000
_cell.angle_alpha   90.00
_cell.angle_beta   90.00
_cell.angle_gamma   90.00
#
_symmetry.space_group_name_H-M   'P 1'
#
loop_
_entity.id
_entity.type
_entity.pdbx_description
1 polymer ?
#
loop_
_entity_poly.entity_id
_entity_poly.type
_entity_poly.pdbx_seq_one_letter_code
_entity_poly.pdbx_strand_id
1 'polypeptide(L)' 'MNSPKLRPLATLVLIVTAVVSACGTIESAAQADCTSIGWQIGSKGYQDCYKSRLYERKLDYSLPPGDKPSPSVI' A
#
# COMPACT_ATOMS: atom_id res chain seq x y z
N MET A 1 15.07 -5.62 34.43
CA MET A 1 13.83 -5.04 33.87
C MET A 1 13.18 -6.05 32.93
N ASN A 2 12.70 -7.19 33.46
CA ASN A 2 12.11 -8.26 32.65
C ASN A 2 10.69 -8.50 33.15
N SER A 3 9.72 -7.83 32.53
CA SER A 3 8.30 -8.06 32.80
C SER A 3 7.80 -9.17 31.87
N PRO A 4 7.33 -10.32 32.39
CA PRO A 4 6.87 -11.45 31.57
C PRO A 4 5.64 -11.12 30.71
N LYS A 5 4.97 -9.99 30.97
CA LYS A 5 3.83 -9.47 30.20
C LYS A 5 4.24 -8.68 28.95
N LEU A 6 5.46 -8.12 28.92
CA LEU A 6 5.94 -7.32 27.78
C LEU A 6 6.34 -8.18 26.57
N ARG A 7 6.83 -9.40 26.82
CA ARG A 7 7.23 -10.35 25.76
C ARG A 7 6.08 -10.72 24.81
N PRO A 8 4.92 -11.22 25.29
CA PRO A 8 3.83 -11.60 24.39
C PRO A 8 3.24 -10.38 23.66
N LEU A 9 3.22 -9.21 24.30
CA LEU A 9 2.73 -7.98 23.70
C LEU A 9 3.63 -7.51 22.55
N ALA A 10 4.96 -7.59 22.72
CA ALA A 10 5.92 -7.31 21.65
C ALA A 10 5.78 -8.28 20.47
N THR A 11 5.56 -9.58 20.75
CA THR A 11 5.31 -10.57 19.70
C THR A 11 4.02 -10.27 18.92
N LEU A 12 2.95 -9.89 19.61
CA LEU A 12 1.67 -9.55 18.96
C LEU A 12 1.79 -8.30 18.08
N VAL A 13 2.49 -7.27 18.56
CA VAL A 13 2.77 -6.05 17.78
C VAL A 13 3.56 -6.38 16.51
N LEU A 14 4.60 -7.21 16.62
CA LEU A 14 5.38 -7.65 15.45
C LEU A 14 4.51 -8.36 14.41
N ILE A 15 3.64 -9.28 14.85
CA ILE A 15 2.73 -10.00 13.96
C ILE A 15 1.77 -9.02 13.26
N VAL A 16 1.13 -8.12 14.01
CA VAL A 16 0.22 -7.12 13.43
C VAL A 16 0.94 -6.23 12.41
N THR A 17 2.14 -5.75 12.73
CA THR A 17 2.91 -4.93 11.78
C THR A 17 3.27 -5.69 10.50
N ALA A 18 3.63 -6.97 10.61
CA ALA A 18 3.95 -7.80 9.45
C ALA A 18 2.73 -8.02 8.55
N VAL A 19 1.56 -8.27 9.14
CA VAL A 19 0.30 -8.46 8.40
C VAL A 19 -0.13 -7.16 7.72
N VAL A 20 -0.05 -6.02 8.40
CA VAL A 20 -0.43 -4.72 7.81
C VAL A 20 0.55 -4.31 6.71
N SER A 21 1.85 -4.60 6.83
CA SER A 21 2.83 -4.34 5.76
C SER A 21 2.65 -5.21 4.51
N ALA A 22 1.94 -6.34 4.63
CA ALA A 22 1.58 -7.16 3.47
C ALA A 22 0.44 -6.55 2.66
N CYS A 23 -0.31 -5.60 3.23
CA CYS A 23 -1.28 -4.81 2.49
C CYS A 23 -0.54 -3.68 1.76
N GLY A 24 -0.31 -3.86 0.45
CA GLY A 24 0.39 -2.87 -0.38
C GLY A 24 -0.44 -1.60 -0.61
N THR A 25 0.24 -0.49 -0.94
CA THR A 25 -0.41 0.75 -1.41
C THR A 25 -0.46 0.81 -2.94
N ILE A 26 -1.30 1.70 -3.46
CA ILE A 26 -1.38 1.96 -4.91
C ILE A 26 0.00 2.36 -5.48
N GLU A 27 0.74 3.19 -4.76
CA GLU A 27 2.09 3.64 -5.10
C GLU A 27 3.07 2.46 -5.18
N SER A 28 3.08 1.59 -4.16
CA SER A 28 3.98 0.43 -4.14
C SER A 28 3.69 -0.54 -5.29
N ALA A 29 2.42 -0.71 -5.67
CA ALA A 29 2.02 -1.52 -6.80
C ALA A 29 2.42 -0.88 -8.14
N ALA A 30 2.25 0.44 -8.29
CA ALA A 30 2.69 1.17 -9.48
C ALA A 30 4.21 1.11 -9.67
N GLN A 31 4.97 1.21 -8.57
CA GLN A 31 6.41 1.03 -8.59
C GLN A 31 6.80 -0.39 -9.01
N ALA A 32 6.18 -1.42 -8.42
CA ALA A 32 6.47 -2.81 -8.73
C ALA A 32 6.22 -3.16 -10.20
N ASP A 33 5.14 -2.66 -10.81
CA ASP A 33 4.90 -2.87 -12.25
C ASP A 33 6.04 -2.32 -13.10
N CYS A 34 6.45 -1.07 -12.83
CA CYS A 34 7.46 -0.41 -13.64
C CYS A 34 8.85 -1.02 -13.45
N THR A 35 9.20 -1.42 -12.24
CA THR A 35 10.46 -2.13 -11.99
C THR A 35 10.44 -3.56 -12.53
N SER A 36 9.28 -4.24 -12.55
CA SER A 36 9.15 -5.58 -13.14
C SER A 36 9.38 -5.61 -14.66
N ILE A 37 9.09 -4.51 -15.35
CA ILE A 37 9.40 -4.29 -16.76
C ILE A 37 10.90 -4.03 -16.99
N GLY A 38 11.64 -3.73 -15.91
CA GLY A 38 13.08 -3.47 -15.94
C GLY A 38 13.44 -1.97 -15.89
N TRP A 39 12.46 -1.08 -15.71
CA TRP A 39 12.77 0.35 -15.55
C TRP A 39 13.43 0.64 -14.21
N GLN A 40 14.58 1.32 -14.26
CA GLN A 40 15.30 1.75 -13.08
C GLN A 40 14.64 2.99 -12.45
N ILE A 41 14.46 2.97 -11.13
CA ILE A 41 13.87 4.09 -10.38
C ILE A 41 14.68 5.36 -10.65
N GLY A 42 13.99 6.45 -10.98
CA GLY A 42 14.61 7.74 -11.32
C GLY A 42 14.94 7.92 -12.80
N SER A 43 14.88 6.87 -13.62
CA SER A 43 14.97 7.02 -15.08
C SER A 43 13.72 7.71 -15.65
N LYS A 44 13.86 8.35 -16.81
CA LYS A 44 12.71 8.95 -17.53
C LYS A 44 11.62 7.90 -17.81
N GLY A 45 12.02 6.71 -18.28
CA GLY A 45 11.07 5.62 -18.56
C GLY A 45 10.34 5.11 -17.32
N TYR A 46 11.02 5.04 -16.16
CA TYR A 46 10.37 4.74 -14.89
C TYR A 46 9.34 5.80 -14.52
N GLN A 47 9.67 7.09 -14.62
CA GLN A 47 8.75 8.17 -14.23
C GLN A 47 7.50 8.20 -15.12
N ASP A 48 7.70 8.02 -16.43
CA ASP A 48 6.61 7.97 -17.41
C ASP A 48 5.70 6.76 -17.12
N CYS A 49 6.29 5.58 -16.88
CA CYS A 49 5.54 4.37 -16.51
C CYS A 49 4.80 4.55 -15.17
N TYR A 50 5.49 5.02 -14.14
CA TYR A 50 4.99 5.13 -12.77
C TYR A 50 3.79 6.08 -12.73
N LYS A 51 3.88 7.23 -13.41
CA LYS A 51 2.79 8.19 -13.51
C LYS A 51 1.54 7.58 -14.15
N SER A 52 1.70 6.84 -15.24
CA SER A 52 0.59 6.18 -15.95
C SER A 52 -0.06 5.10 -15.07
N ARG A 53 0.74 4.20 -14.50
CA ARG A 53 0.24 3.11 -13.64
C ARG A 53 -0.42 3.61 -12.36
N LEU A 54 0.13 4.66 -11.77
CA LEU A 54 -0.46 5.30 -10.60
C LEU A 54 -1.81 5.95 -10.93
N TYR A 55 -1.93 6.57 -12.10
CA TYR A 55 -3.17 7.18 -12.56
C TYR A 55 -4.27 6.13 -12.82
N GLU A 56 -3.97 5.07 -13.57
CA GLU A 56 -4.90 3.98 -13.86
C GLU A 56 -5.46 3.37 -12.56
N ARG A 57 -4.58 2.98 -11.63
CA ARG A 57 -5.04 2.41 -10.37
C ARG A 57 -5.84 3.39 -9.51
N LYS A 58 -5.46 4.67 -9.48
CA LYS A 58 -6.24 5.67 -8.72
C LYS A 58 -7.65 5.81 -9.27
N LEU A 59 -7.85 5.63 -10.57
CA LEU A 59 -9.18 5.56 -11.17
C LEU A 59 -9.89 4.27 -10.76
N ASP A 60 -9.24 3.10 -10.85
CA ASP A 60 -9.85 1.82 -10.48
C ASP A 60 -10.30 1.75 -9.01
N TYR A 61 -9.55 2.40 -8.11
CA TYR A 61 -9.88 2.48 -6.68
C TYR A 61 -10.68 3.73 -6.31
N SER A 62 -11.00 4.61 -7.27
CA SER A 62 -11.85 5.77 -7.00
C SER A 62 -13.31 5.36 -6.85
N LEU A 63 -14.02 6.06 -5.98
CA LEU A 63 -15.47 5.90 -5.88
C LEU A 63 -16.12 6.33 -7.20
N PRO A 64 -17.14 5.61 -7.69
CA PRO A 64 -17.94 6.04 -8.82
C PRO A 64 -18.48 7.46 -8.57
N PRO A 65 -18.65 8.28 -9.63
CA PRO A 65 -19.26 9.59 -9.50
C PRO A 65 -20.64 9.49 -8.82
N GLY A 66 -20.81 10.19 -7.69
CA GLY A 66 -22.05 10.19 -6.92
C GLY A 66 -22.14 9.13 -5.82
N ASP A 67 -21.17 8.21 -5.75
CA ASP A 67 -21.10 7.22 -4.69
C ASP A 67 -20.53 7.86 -3.42
N LYS A 68 -21.33 7.90 -2.35
CA LYS A 68 -20.91 8.37 -1.03
C LYS A 68 -21.02 7.20 -0.07
N PRO A 69 -19.97 6.90 0.72
CA PRO A 69 -20.07 5.86 1.72
C PRO A 69 -21.24 6.18 2.64
N SER A 70 -22.15 5.22 2.79
CA SER A 70 -23.25 5.34 3.75
C SER A 70 -22.66 5.52 5.14
N PRO A 71 -23.24 6.36 6.01
CA PRO A 71 -22.77 6.50 7.38
C PRO A 71 -22.66 5.13 8.03
N SER A 72 -21.46 4.78 8.52
CA SER A 72 -21.27 3.55 9.28
C SER A 72 -22.13 3.64 10.54
N VAL A 73 -23.15 2.79 10.65
CA VAL A 73 -23.89 2.62 11.90
C VAL A 73 -22.95 1.92 12.88
N ILE A 74 -22.39 2.71 13.79
CA ILE A 74 -21.87 2.25 15.09
C ILE A 74 -22.98 2.49 16.10
#